data_AF-A0A381V1C7-F1
#
_entry.id   AF-A0A381V1C7-F1
#
_cell.length_a   1.000
_cell.length_b   1.000
_cell.length_c   1.000
_cell.angle_alpha   90.00
_cell.angle_beta   90.00
_cell.angle_gamma   90.00
#
_symmetry.space_group_name_H-M   'P 1'
#
loop_
_entity.id
_entity.type
_entity.pdbx_description
1 polymer ?
#
loop_
_entity_poly.entity_id
_entity_poly.type
_entity_poly.pdbx_seq_one_letter_code
_entity_poly.pdbx_strand_id
1 'polypeptide(L)'
;MIRNFLLVLFIVLFISCAPKPPPAPEPSPTPLVPEWIGRQPADDNFWYGVGISDIKGSDDPRQAARQRAQSEIAEQLKVRIRSQMTDMMEATNMEYNEYSRSIIETR
;
A
#
# COMPACT_ATOMS: atom_id res chain seq x y z
N MET A 1 69.18 -28.31 12.03
CA MET A 1 68.07 -27.43 12.44
C MET A 1 67.31 -26.80 11.27
N ILE A 2 67.97 -26.50 10.13
CA ILE A 2 67.36 -25.93 8.91
C ILE A 2 66.25 -26.78 8.24
N ARG A 3 66.36 -28.11 8.26
CA ARG A 3 65.34 -28.99 7.64
C ARG A 3 63.97 -28.92 8.33
N ASN A 4 63.95 -28.82 9.66
CA ASN A 4 62.70 -28.65 10.42
C ASN A 4 62.14 -27.23 10.26
N PHE A 5 63.01 -26.22 10.13
CA PHE A 5 62.58 -24.84 9.87
C PHE A 5 61.90 -24.70 8.50
N LEU A 6 62.44 -25.35 7.46
CA LEU A 6 61.81 -25.38 6.12
C LEU A 6 60.46 -26.10 6.12
N LEU A 7 60.31 -27.18 6.89
CA LEU A 7 59.03 -27.88 7.06
C LEU A 7 57.99 -27.00 7.76
N VAL A 8 58.38 -26.30 8.83
CA VAL A 8 57.48 -25.39 9.56
C VAL A 8 57.05 -24.21 8.69
N LEU A 9 57.97 -23.61 7.92
CA LEU A 9 57.66 -22.54 6.97
C LEU A 9 56.65 -22.99 5.91
N PHE A 10 56.82 -24.21 5.39
CA PHE A 10 55.90 -24.77 4.39
C PHE A 10 54.50 -24.94 4.98
N ILE A 11 54.37 -25.46 6.21
CA ILE A 11 53.08 -25.68 6.88
C ILE A 11 52.34 -24.34 7.13
N VAL A 12 53.04 -23.28 7.51
CA VAL A 12 52.44 -21.95 7.76
C VAL A 12 51.89 -21.32 6.47
N LEU A 13 52.51 -21.60 5.31
CA LEU A 13 52.03 -21.10 4.01
C LEU A 13 50.71 -21.75 3.57
N PHE A 14 50.44 -23.00 3.93
CA PHE A 14 49.18 -23.68 3.57
C PHE A 14 47.97 -23.27 4.41
N ILE A 15 48.17 -22.74 5.62
CA ILE A 15 47.07 -22.36 6.53
C ILE A 15 46.52 -20.95 6.20
N SER A 16 47.25 -20.16 5.39
CA SER A 16 46.85 -18.77 5.07
C SER A 16 45.74 -18.65 4.01
N CYS A 17 45.43 -19.72 3.28
CA CYS A 17 44.35 -19.74 2.30
C CYS A 17 43.08 -20.43 2.84
N ALA A 18 42.45 -19.83 3.86
CA ALA A 18 41.05 -20.13 4.15
C ALA A 18 40.17 -19.29 3.20
N PRO A 19 39.25 -19.91 2.41
CA PRO A 19 38.34 -19.15 1.56
C PRO A 19 37.43 -18.30 2.46
N LYS A 20 37.34 -17.00 2.14
CA LYS A 20 36.40 -16.08 2.80
C LYS A 20 34.98 -16.66 2.65
N PRO A 21 34.19 -16.77 3.73
CA PRO A 21 32.82 -17.26 3.62
C PRO A 21 32.06 -16.41 2.60
N PRO A 22 31.20 -17.02 1.78
CA PRO A 22 30.43 -16.29 0.78
C PRO A 22 29.69 -15.13 1.47
N PRO A 23 29.66 -13.94 0.85
CA PRO A 23 28.90 -12.82 1.40
C PRO A 23 27.46 -13.28 1.63
N ALA A 24 26.93 -13.02 2.82
CA ALA A 24 25.53 -13.24 3.10
C ALA A 24 24.70 -12.53 2.01
N PRO A 25 23.54 -13.08 1.60
CA PRO A 25 22.68 -12.41 0.64
C PRO A 25 22.39 -10.99 1.12
N GLU A 26 22.90 -9.99 0.40
CA GLU A 26 22.49 -8.61 0.64
C GLU A 26 20.98 -8.55 0.40
N PRO A 27 20.17 -8.01 1.33
CA PRO A 27 18.75 -7.87 1.10
C PRO A 27 18.56 -7.04 -0.16
N SER A 28 17.93 -7.65 -1.17
CA SER A 28 17.55 -6.96 -2.41
C SER A 28 16.82 -5.68 -2.04
N PRO A 29 17.08 -4.54 -2.72
CA PRO A 29 16.37 -3.31 -2.44
C PRO A 29 14.89 -3.52 -2.76
N THR A 30 14.08 -3.77 -1.72
CA THR A 30 12.63 -3.82 -1.84
C THR A 30 12.21 -2.44 -2.30
N PRO A 31 11.53 -2.30 -3.46
CA PRO A 31 10.99 -1.01 -3.84
C PRO A 31 10.06 -0.55 -2.71
N LEU A 32 10.34 0.64 -2.14
CA LEU A 32 9.53 1.27 -1.12
C LEU A 32 8.20 1.71 -1.74
N VAL A 33 7.33 0.74 -2.04
CA VAL A 33 5.92 1.01 -2.34
C VAL A 33 5.27 1.32 -0.99
N PRO A 34 4.68 2.51 -0.82
CA PRO A 34 3.95 2.82 0.40
C PRO A 34 2.81 1.82 0.63
N GLU A 35 2.60 1.42 1.89
CA GLU A 35 1.58 0.42 2.24
C GLU A 35 0.17 0.84 1.77
N TRP A 36 -0.14 2.14 1.82
CA TRP A 36 -1.44 2.70 1.45
C TRP A 36 -1.82 2.47 -0.03
N ILE A 37 -0.86 2.11 -0.89
CA ILE A 37 -1.13 1.72 -2.28
C ILE A 37 -1.68 0.29 -2.36
N GLY A 38 -1.19 -0.62 -1.52
CA GLY A 38 -1.62 -2.03 -1.52
C GLY A 38 -2.82 -2.29 -0.62
N ARG A 39 -3.01 -1.48 0.43
CA ARG A 39 -4.15 -1.54 1.33
C ARG A 39 -4.64 -0.13 1.58
N GLN A 40 -5.90 0.13 1.25
CA GLN A 40 -6.51 1.40 1.58
C GLN A 40 -6.53 1.61 3.11
N PRO A 41 -6.02 2.74 3.62
CA PRO A 41 -6.13 3.06 5.03
C PRO A 41 -7.60 3.26 5.40
N ALA A 42 -8.02 2.64 6.50
CA ALA A 42 -9.34 2.81 7.08
C ALA A 42 -9.16 3.27 8.54
N ASP A 43 -9.79 4.38 8.88
CA ASP A 43 -9.86 4.95 10.23
C ASP A 43 -11.28 5.52 10.40
N ASP A 44 -11.81 5.47 11.62
CA ASP A 44 -13.12 6.05 11.95
C ASP A 44 -13.08 7.59 11.95
N ASN A 45 -11.89 8.19 12.07
CA ASN A 45 -11.72 9.63 12.20
C ASN A 45 -11.48 10.37 10.87
N PHE A 46 -11.05 9.66 9.83
CA PHE A 46 -10.60 10.28 8.58
C PHE A 46 -11.15 9.55 7.35
N TRP A 47 -11.47 10.32 6.32
CA TRP A 47 -11.84 9.80 5.01
C TRP A 47 -10.62 9.76 4.10
N TYR A 48 -10.37 8.61 3.47
CA TYR A 48 -9.24 8.40 2.58
C TYR A 48 -9.71 8.00 1.18
N GLY A 49 -9.17 8.65 0.15
CA GLY A 49 -9.33 8.25 -1.24
C GLY A 49 -7.98 8.03 -1.90
N VAL A 50 -7.87 6.97 -2.70
CA VAL A 50 -6.66 6.56 -3.42
C VAL A 50 -6.97 6.49 -4.90
N GLY A 51 -6.48 7.49 -5.65
CA GLY A 51 -6.65 7.54 -7.10
C GLY A 51 -5.41 7.07 -7.85
N ILE A 52 -5.59 6.17 -8.82
CA ILE A 52 -4.52 5.65 -9.68
C ILE A 52 -4.71 6.20 -11.09
N SER A 53 -3.63 6.52 -11.79
CA SER A 53 -3.65 7.02 -13.17
C SER A 53 -2.56 6.41 -14.02
N ASP A 54 -2.88 6.07 -15.27
CA ASP A 54 -1.88 5.68 -16.24
C ASP A 54 -1.14 6.90 -16.80
N ILE A 55 0.19 6.78 -16.86
CA ILE A 55 1.08 7.83 -17.39
C ILE A 55 0.86 8.03 -18.90
N LYS A 56 0.38 7.01 -19.62
CA LYS A 56 0.23 7.05 -21.08
C LYS A 56 -1.07 7.68 -21.56
N GLY A 57 -2.08 7.80 -20.69
CA GLY A 57 -3.45 8.16 -21.07
C GLY A 57 -3.90 9.55 -20.65
N SER A 58 -3.03 10.35 -20.03
CA SER A 58 -3.40 11.66 -19.49
C SER A 58 -2.27 12.66 -19.70
N ASP A 59 -2.61 13.87 -20.12
CA ASP A 59 -1.67 14.99 -20.25
C ASP A 59 -1.07 15.37 -18.88
N ASP A 60 -1.84 15.23 -17.79
CA ASP A 60 -1.37 15.31 -16.41
C ASP A 60 -1.88 14.13 -15.56
N PRO A 61 -1.12 13.02 -15.49
CA PRO A 61 -1.51 11.86 -14.71
C PRO A 61 -1.69 12.19 -13.22
N ARG A 62 -0.94 13.15 -12.67
CA ARG A 62 -1.07 13.53 -11.26
C ARG A 62 -2.42 14.18 -10.99
N GLN A 63 -2.87 15.06 -11.88
CA GLN A 63 -4.20 15.67 -11.76
C GLN A 63 -5.30 14.60 -11.88
N ALA A 64 -5.18 13.68 -12.83
CA ALA A 64 -6.14 12.59 -13.00
C ALA A 64 -6.22 11.68 -11.75
N ALA A 65 -5.07 11.31 -11.18
CA ALA A 65 -5.01 10.55 -9.93
C ALA A 65 -5.68 11.31 -8.77
N ARG A 66 -5.41 12.60 -8.62
CA ARG A 66 -6.04 13.44 -7.58
C ARG A 66 -7.56 13.52 -7.74
N GLN A 67 -8.05 13.69 -8.96
CA GLN A 67 -9.49 13.73 -9.22
C GLN A 67 -10.16 12.40 -8.89
N ARG A 68 -9.54 11.26 -9.23
CA ARG A 68 -10.05 9.94 -8.85
C ARG A 68 -10.08 9.74 -7.34
N ALA A 69 -9.03 10.16 -6.63
CA ALA A 69 -8.99 10.12 -5.17
C ALA A 69 -10.13 10.94 -4.53
N GLN A 70 -10.40 12.14 -5.05
CA GLN A 70 -11.52 12.98 -4.59
C GLN A 70 -12.89 12.35 -4.90
N SER A 71 -13.04 11.77 -6.08
CA SER A 71 -14.27 11.06 -6.46
C SER A 71 -14.55 9.88 -5.55
N GLU A 72 -13.52 9.17 -5.12
CA GLU A 72 -13.66 8.05 -4.20
C GLU A 72 -14.17 8.50 -2.82
N ILE A 73 -13.60 9.59 -2.28
CA ILE A 73 -14.09 10.19 -1.03
C ILE A 73 -15.55 10.63 -1.16
N ALA A 74 -15.92 11.22 -2.29
CA ALA A 74 -17.29 11.65 -2.54
C ALA A 74 -18.26 10.45 -2.56
N GLU A 75 -17.87 9.33 -3.17
CA GLU A 75 -18.69 8.13 -3.23
C GLU A 75 -18.82 7.48 -1.84
N GLN A 76 -17.74 7.41 -1.06
CA GLN A 76 -17.79 6.94 0.32
C GLN A 76 -18.77 7.77 1.17
N LEU A 77 -18.71 9.10 1.06
CA LEU A 77 -19.62 10.00 1.77
C LEU A 77 -21.07 9.79 1.31
N LYS A 78 -21.29 9.64 0.00
CA LYS A 78 -22.60 9.41 -0.59
C LYS A 78 -23.23 8.12 -0.06
N VAL A 79 -22.49 7.01 -0.07
CA VAL A 79 -22.95 5.73 0.51
C VAL A 79 -23.26 5.88 1.99
N ARG A 80 -22.41 6.58 2.75
CA ARG A 80 -22.63 6.80 4.18
C ARG A 80 -23.90 7.58 4.48
N ILE A 81 -24.12 8.71 3.79
CA ILE A 81 -25.32 9.54 3.97
C ILE A 81 -26.57 8.75 3.59
N ARG A 82 -26.54 8.01 2.48
CA ARG A 82 -27.65 7.16 2.04
C ARG A 82 -27.99 6.12 3.10
N SER A 83 -27.01 5.39 3.61
CA SER A 83 -27.19 4.40 4.68
C SER A 83 -27.80 5.03 5.93
N GLN A 84 -27.28 6.16 6.38
CA GLN A 84 -27.82 6.83 7.57
C GLN A 84 -29.27 7.27 7.35
N MET A 85 -29.60 7.76 6.16
CA MET A 85 -30.96 8.19 5.84
C MET A 85 -31.92 7.00 5.75
N THR A 86 -31.50 5.88 5.16
CA THR A 86 -32.31 4.65 5.13
C THR A 86 -32.55 4.10 6.53
N ASP A 87 -31.50 4.05 7.37
CA ASP A 87 -31.60 3.54 8.74
C ASP A 87 -32.59 4.38 9.58
N MET A 88 -32.55 5.71 9.41
CA MET A 88 -33.49 6.62 10.09
C MET A 88 -34.93 6.42 9.61
N MET A 89 -35.15 6.22 8.30
CA MET A 89 -36.49 5.96 7.75
C MET A 89 -37.07 4.64 8.25
N GLU A 90 -36.25 3.59 8.31
CA GLU A 90 -36.66 2.27 8.84
C GLU A 90 -36.95 2.34 10.35
N ALA A 91 -36.06 2.95 11.14
CA ALA A 91 -36.20 3.04 12.59
C ALA A 91 -37.44 3.83 13.04
N THR A 92 -37.86 4.81 12.24
CA THR A 92 -39.04 5.63 12.53
C THR A 92 -40.34 5.00 12.02
N ASN A 93 -40.29 3.82 11.38
CA ASN A 93 -41.40 3.16 10.69
C ASN A 93 -42.22 4.14 9.83
N MET A 94 -41.55 5.14 9.25
CA MET A 94 -42.20 6.14 8.44
C MET A 94 -42.46 5.53 7.06
N GLU A 95 -43.64 4.92 6.92
CA GLU A 95 -44.28 4.50 5.66
C GLU A 95 -44.51 5.68 4.68
N TYR A 96 -44.00 6.87 4.99
CA TYR A 96 -44.10 8.05 4.15
C TYR A 96 -43.02 8.04 3.05
N ASN A 97 -43.49 7.55 1.89
CA ASN A 97 -43.39 8.23 0.60
C ASN A 97 -42.27 7.75 -0.34
N GLU A 98 -42.66 7.11 -1.45
CA GLU A 98 -41.84 6.87 -2.66
C GLU A 98 -41.03 8.12 -3.05
N TYR A 99 -41.58 9.32 -2.82
CA TYR A 99 -40.89 10.58 -3.07
C TYR A 99 -39.59 10.70 -2.27
N SER A 100 -39.59 10.39 -0.97
CA SER A 100 -38.39 10.45 -0.12
C SER A 100 -37.32 9.46 -0.60
N ARG A 101 -37.75 8.25 -0.98
CA ARG A 101 -36.84 7.24 -1.58
C ARG A 101 -36.26 7.73 -2.91
N SER A 102 -37.07 8.32 -3.78
CA SER A 102 -36.60 8.83 -5.07
C SER A 102 -35.53 9.92 -4.94
N ILE A 103 -35.60 10.75 -3.90
CA ILE A 103 -34.58 11.79 -3.65
C ILE A 103 -33.25 11.18 -3.21
N ILE A 104 -33.27 10.10 -2.42
CA ILE A 104 -32.06 9.37 -2.00
C ILE A 104 -31.40 8.66 -3.18
N GLU A 105 -32.20 8.08 -4.08
CA GLU A 105 -31.68 7.37 -5.26
C GLU A 105 -31.12 8.32 -6.31
N THR A 106 -31.79 9.46 -6.54
CA THR A 106 -31.44 10.40 -7.62
C THR A 106 -30.21 11.26 -7.29
N ARG A 107 -29.97 11.59 -6.01
CA ARG A 107 -28.84 12.43 -5.58
C ARG A 107 -27.66 11.59 -5.09
#